data_AF-A0A5N5K165-F1
#
_entry.id   AF-A0A5N5K165-F1
#
_cell.length_a   1.000
_cell.length_b   1.000
_cell.length_c   1.000
_cell.angle_alpha   90.00
_cell.angle_beta   90.00
_cell.angle_gamma   90.00
#
_symmetry.space_group_name_H-M   'P 1'
#
loop_
_entity.id
_entity.type
_entity.pdbx_description
1 polymer ?
#
loop_
_entity_poly.entity_id
_entity_poly.type
_entity_poly.pdbx_seq_one_letter_code
_entity_poly.pdbx_strand_id
1 'polypeptide(L)'
;MASSSTTTISLSLATFSSTTATASSSATQTKTSSICSFRSHERTLSSSLLGTRIRVCNKTARTKVVDKSSASNGITCLASSSVLPSALLFDCDGVLVDTEKDGHRISFNDTFNERELGVSWDVDLYGELLKIGGGKERMTAYFNKTGWPEKAPKSEEERKEFIASLHRRKTELFMALIEKKLLPLRPGVAKLIDQALGKGVKVAVCSTSNEKAVSAIVSFLLGPERSEKIKIFAGDVVPRKKPDPAIYTLAAKTLGVDPSSCVVVEDSAIGLAAAKAAGMKCIVTKSGYTADEDFLNADAVFDCIGDPPEECFDLAFCGSLLEKQYVS
;
A
#
# COMPACT_ATOMS: atom_id res chain seq x y z
N MET A 1 11.37 67.64 -8.45
CA MET A 1 10.05 67.91 -7.85
C MET A 1 8.99 67.19 -8.67
N ALA A 2 7.82 66.90 -8.08
CA ALA A 2 6.76 66.04 -8.64
C ALA A 2 6.15 66.61 -9.95
N SER A 3 5.53 65.85 -10.85
CA SER A 3 4.29 65.10 -10.58
C SER A 3 3.88 64.03 -11.62
N SER A 4 3.15 63.04 -11.10
CA SER A 4 2.19 62.09 -11.68
C SER A 4 1.95 61.95 -13.19
N SER A 5 1.98 60.69 -13.64
CA SER A 5 1.15 60.18 -14.74
C SER A 5 0.45 58.89 -14.30
N THR A 6 -0.87 58.93 -14.18
CA THR A 6 -1.71 57.80 -13.73
C THR A 6 -2.16 56.96 -14.93
N THR A 7 -1.85 55.67 -14.94
CA THR A 7 -2.33 54.73 -15.97
C THR A 7 -3.40 53.81 -15.39
N THR A 8 -4.63 53.94 -15.88
CA THR A 8 -5.77 53.11 -15.47
C THR A 8 -5.78 51.79 -16.26
N ILE A 9 -5.82 50.66 -15.55
CA ILE A 9 -6.03 49.33 -16.16
C ILE A 9 -7.47 48.88 -15.88
N SER A 10 -8.20 48.53 -16.94
CA SER A 10 -9.59 48.08 -16.86
C SER A 10 -9.68 46.58 -16.58
N LEU A 11 -10.45 46.16 -15.57
CA LEU A 11 -10.86 44.77 -15.39
C LEU A 11 -12.16 44.51 -16.15
N SER A 12 -12.17 43.48 -16.99
CA SER A 12 -13.40 42.97 -17.60
C SER A 12 -13.92 41.78 -16.79
N LEU A 13 -15.12 41.88 -16.23
CA LEU A 13 -15.83 40.75 -15.62
C LEU A 13 -16.54 39.95 -16.71
N ALA A 14 -16.23 38.66 -16.82
CA ALA A 14 -17.04 37.73 -17.60
C ALA A 14 -18.28 37.31 -16.80
N THR A 15 -19.46 37.57 -17.35
CA THR A 15 -20.76 37.17 -16.76
C THR A 15 -21.12 35.74 -17.15
N PHE A 16 -21.53 34.93 -16.17
CA PHE A 16 -22.22 33.66 -16.42
C PHE A 16 -23.67 33.94 -16.82
N SER A 17 -24.13 33.30 -17.91
CA SER A 17 -25.56 33.16 -18.22
C SER A 17 -25.97 31.70 -18.10
N SER A 18 -26.95 31.42 -17.25
CA SER A 18 -27.66 30.15 -17.22
C SER A 18 -28.77 30.13 -18.27
N THR A 19 -29.02 28.97 -18.86
CA THR A 19 -30.25 28.67 -19.59
C THR A 19 -30.79 27.31 -19.15
N THR A 20 -32.09 27.27 -18.86
CA THR A 20 -32.82 26.08 -18.41
C THR A 20 -34.06 25.86 -19.27
N ALA A 21 -34.44 24.58 -19.42
CA ALA A 21 -35.67 24.07 -20.04
C ALA A 21 -35.82 24.33 -21.56
N THR A 22 -36.31 23.39 -22.37
CA THR A 22 -37.55 22.63 -22.18
C THR A 22 -37.51 21.23 -22.81
N ALA A 23 -38.40 20.36 -22.33
CA ALA A 23 -38.66 19.06 -22.94
C ALA A 23 -39.72 19.16 -24.05
N SER A 24 -39.63 18.31 -25.07
CA SER A 24 -40.72 18.05 -26.00
C SER A 24 -40.80 16.55 -26.30
N SER A 25 -42.03 16.06 -26.46
CA SER A 25 -42.35 14.65 -26.65
C SER A 25 -42.59 14.33 -28.13
N SER A 26 -42.21 13.12 -28.52
CA SER A 26 -42.89 12.42 -29.61
C SER A 26 -42.90 10.91 -29.30
N ALA A 27 -44.03 10.28 -29.60
CA ALA A 27 -44.24 8.86 -29.33
C ALA A 27 -44.72 8.18 -30.62
N THR A 28 -44.21 6.98 -30.88
CA THR A 28 -44.87 6.05 -31.80
C THR A 28 -44.70 4.61 -31.31
N GLN A 29 -45.81 3.89 -31.31
CA GLN A 29 -45.96 2.48 -30.93
C GLN A 29 -45.53 1.57 -32.13
N THR A 30 -45.49 0.22 -32.12
CA THR A 30 -45.87 -0.86 -31.18
C THR A 30 -45.25 -2.19 -31.66
N LYS A 31 -45.02 -3.15 -30.74
CA LYS A 31 -45.36 -4.60 -30.80
C LYS A 31 -44.52 -5.35 -29.74
N THR A 32 -45.06 -5.68 -28.56
CA THR A 32 -45.71 -6.98 -28.21
C THR A 32 -44.80 -8.19 -28.45
N SER A 33 -44.55 -9.08 -27.47
CA SER A 33 -45.60 -9.80 -26.71
C SER A 33 -45.19 -10.35 -25.31
N SER A 34 -46.21 -10.58 -24.46
CA SER A 34 -46.32 -11.55 -23.33
C SER A 34 -45.22 -11.55 -22.24
N ILE A 35 -45.44 -11.11 -20.99
CA ILE A 35 -46.39 -11.58 -19.95
C ILE A 35 -46.19 -13.06 -19.53
N CYS A 36 -45.64 -13.28 -18.34
CA CYS A 36 -46.37 -13.93 -17.22
C CYS A 36 -45.69 -13.69 -15.86
N SER A 37 -46.41 -13.93 -14.76
CA SER A 37 -46.02 -13.56 -13.38
C SER A 37 -46.21 -14.71 -12.38
N PHE A 38 -45.58 -14.58 -11.20
CA PHE A 38 -45.64 -15.50 -10.05
C PHE A 38 -45.05 -16.91 -10.31
N ARG A 39 -44.60 -17.71 -9.32
CA ARG A 39 -44.76 -17.64 -7.85
C ARG A 39 -43.58 -18.36 -7.17
N SER A 40 -43.30 -18.05 -5.91
CA SER A 40 -42.47 -18.90 -5.05
C SER A 40 -43.18 -20.23 -4.74
N HIS A 41 -42.44 -21.34 -4.68
CA HIS A 41 -42.87 -22.55 -3.99
C HIS A 41 -41.69 -23.34 -3.43
N GLU A 42 -41.82 -23.70 -2.14
CA GLU A 42 -41.01 -24.70 -1.47
C GLU A 42 -41.14 -26.07 -2.16
N ARG A 43 -40.14 -26.94 -1.97
CA ARG A 43 -40.28 -28.38 -2.22
C ARG A 43 -39.76 -29.18 -1.03
N THR A 44 -40.67 -29.54 -0.14
CA THR A 44 -40.56 -30.75 0.69
C THR A 44 -40.94 -31.96 -0.16
N LEU A 45 -40.16 -33.06 -0.07
CA LEU A 45 -40.60 -34.38 -0.51
C LEU A 45 -40.31 -35.43 0.58
N SER A 46 -41.40 -36.04 1.06
CA SER A 46 -41.44 -37.35 1.72
C SER A 46 -41.14 -38.45 0.66
N SER A 47 -40.70 -39.69 0.91
CA SER A 47 -40.74 -40.61 2.08
C SER A 47 -39.65 -41.71 1.88
N SER A 48 -39.46 -42.81 2.64
CA SER A 48 -40.21 -43.41 3.76
C SER A 48 -39.33 -44.34 4.65
N LEU A 49 -39.83 -44.62 5.86
CA LEU A 49 -39.80 -45.90 6.61
C LEU A 49 -38.59 -46.87 6.52
N LEU A 50 -37.89 -47.01 7.66
CA LEU A 50 -37.94 -48.26 8.43
C LEU A 50 -37.76 -47.99 9.93
N GLY A 51 -38.44 -48.79 10.76
CA GLY A 51 -38.59 -48.64 12.21
C GLY A 51 -37.29 -48.67 13.03
N THR A 52 -37.30 -48.15 14.25
CA THR A 52 -37.78 -48.92 15.41
C THR A 52 -38.36 -48.03 16.50
N ARG A 53 -39.46 -48.45 17.15
CA ARG A 53 -40.02 -47.79 18.34
C ARG A 53 -39.31 -48.28 19.61
N ILE A 54 -38.89 -47.36 20.48
CA ILE A 54 -38.79 -47.60 21.93
C ILE A 54 -39.61 -46.52 22.65
N ARG A 55 -40.47 -46.96 23.56
CA ARG A 55 -41.32 -46.11 24.41
C ARG A 55 -41.01 -46.49 25.86
N VAL A 56 -40.51 -45.56 26.67
CA VAL A 56 -40.39 -45.73 28.13
C VAL A 56 -40.98 -44.51 28.83
N CYS A 57 -41.70 -44.77 29.91
CA CYS A 57 -42.51 -43.81 30.65
C CYS A 57 -41.72 -43.20 31.83
N ASN A 58 -42.11 -41.99 32.25
CA ASN A 58 -41.55 -41.32 33.43
C ASN A 58 -41.72 -42.16 34.71
N LYS A 59 -40.67 -42.20 35.54
CA LYS A 59 -40.79 -42.35 37.00
C LYS A 59 -39.91 -41.34 37.70
N THR A 60 -40.53 -40.55 38.57
CA THR A 60 -39.83 -39.71 39.55
C THR A 60 -39.22 -40.60 40.62
N ALA A 61 -37.92 -40.46 40.85
CA ALA A 61 -37.23 -41.03 42.01
C ALA A 61 -36.24 -40.01 42.56
N ARG A 62 -36.35 -39.71 43.85
CA ARG A 62 -35.54 -38.71 44.54
C ARG A 62 -34.44 -39.45 45.30
N THR A 63 -33.21 -39.42 44.81
CA THR A 63 -32.05 -40.04 45.46
C THR A 63 -30.97 -39.01 45.71
N LYS A 64 -30.68 -38.73 46.99
CA LYS A 64 -29.45 -38.04 47.37
C LYS A 64 -28.27 -38.97 47.08
N VAL A 65 -27.25 -38.47 46.39
CA VAL A 65 -25.90 -39.05 46.42
C VAL A 65 -24.98 -37.95 46.93
N VAL A 66 -24.17 -38.29 47.92
CA VAL A 66 -23.18 -37.41 48.55
C VAL A 66 -21.85 -37.55 47.82
N ASP A 67 -21.12 -36.43 47.74
CA ASP A 67 -19.75 -36.21 47.25
C ASP A 67 -18.95 -37.36 46.63
N LYS A 68 -18.38 -37.04 45.46
CA LYS A 68 -16.92 -37.14 45.30
C LYS A 68 -16.42 -36.08 44.34
N SER A 69 -15.54 -35.21 44.84
CA SER A 69 -14.78 -34.25 44.05
C SER A 69 -13.74 -34.98 43.19
N SER A 70 -14.15 -35.43 42.00
CA SER A 70 -13.19 -35.79 40.96
C SER A 70 -12.58 -34.51 40.39
N ALA A 71 -11.37 -34.18 40.82
CA ALA A 71 -10.55 -33.17 40.15
C ALA A 71 -10.28 -33.65 38.72
N SER A 72 -11.09 -33.17 37.77
CA SER A 72 -10.75 -33.26 36.36
C SER A 72 -9.51 -32.40 36.16
N ASN A 73 -8.36 -33.04 35.96
CA ASN A 73 -7.21 -32.42 35.31
C ASN A 73 -7.62 -32.12 33.86
N GLY A 74 -8.43 -31.08 33.68
CA GLY A 74 -8.57 -30.41 32.42
C GLY A 74 -7.19 -29.91 32.05
N ILE A 75 -6.58 -30.52 31.04
CA ILE A 75 -5.51 -29.89 30.30
C ILE A 75 -6.18 -28.72 29.60
N THR A 76 -6.26 -27.59 30.31
CA THR A 76 -6.64 -26.33 29.71
C THR A 76 -5.53 -26.03 28.70
N CYS A 77 -5.81 -26.27 27.42
CA CYS A 77 -5.00 -25.77 26.34
C CYS A 77 -5.07 -24.24 26.43
N LEU A 78 -4.15 -23.67 27.22
CA LEU A 78 -3.80 -22.26 27.17
C LEU A 78 -3.33 -22.03 25.74
N ALA A 79 -4.24 -21.52 24.89
CA ALA A 79 -3.85 -20.92 23.63
C ALA A 79 -2.77 -19.90 24.00
N SER A 80 -1.56 -20.08 23.46
CA SER A 80 -0.50 -19.11 23.67
C SER A 80 -1.04 -17.76 23.23
N SER A 81 -1.03 -16.78 24.14
CA SER A 81 -1.38 -15.42 23.80
C SER A 81 -0.29 -14.88 22.90
N SER A 82 -0.43 -15.10 21.58
CA SER A 82 0.55 -14.72 20.56
C SER A 82 0.96 -13.28 20.78
N VAL A 83 2.24 -13.05 21.07
CA VAL A 83 2.74 -11.71 21.40
C VAL A 83 2.64 -10.85 20.15
N LEU A 84 1.72 -9.89 20.11
CA LEU A 84 1.60 -8.98 18.98
C LEU A 84 2.71 -7.91 19.02
N PRO A 85 3.19 -7.42 17.88
CA PRO A 85 4.08 -6.27 17.84
C PRO A 85 3.46 -5.04 18.51
N SER A 86 4.27 -4.22 19.16
CA SER A 86 3.82 -2.91 19.66
C SER A 86 3.65 -1.90 18.52
N ALA A 87 4.40 -2.08 17.43
CA ALA A 87 4.23 -1.34 16.18
C ALA A 87 4.63 -2.19 14.95
N LEU A 88 3.96 -1.93 13.83
CA LEU A 88 4.44 -2.25 12.48
C LEU A 88 4.97 -0.98 11.82
N LEU A 89 6.19 -1.03 11.29
CA LEU A 89 6.83 0.08 10.58
C LEU A 89 7.08 -0.34 9.12
N PHE A 90 6.43 0.29 8.17
CA PHE A 90 6.57 -0.03 6.74
C PHE A 90 7.56 0.94 6.08
N ASP A 91 8.38 0.51 5.11
CA ASP A 91 8.82 1.46 4.08
C ASP A 91 7.63 1.88 3.19
N CYS A 92 7.78 2.94 2.41
CA CYS A 92 6.81 3.39 1.43
C CYS A 92 7.08 2.78 0.05
N ASP A 93 8.23 3.13 -0.52
CA ASP A 93 8.69 2.65 -1.82
C ASP A 93 9.02 1.16 -1.73
N GLY A 94 8.70 0.40 -2.76
CA GLY A 94 8.89 -1.05 -2.80
C GLY A 94 8.01 -1.88 -1.86
N VAL A 95 7.49 -1.31 -0.76
CA VAL A 95 6.70 -2.02 0.27
C VAL A 95 5.20 -1.72 0.20
N LEU A 96 4.77 -0.47 0.38
CA LEU A 96 3.34 -0.14 0.24
C LEU A 96 2.90 -0.26 -1.22
N VAL A 97 3.80 0.10 -2.12
CA VAL A 97 3.60 0.25 -3.56
C VAL A 97 4.93 -0.06 -4.23
N ASP A 98 4.91 -0.76 -5.38
CA ASP A 98 6.10 -0.91 -6.22
C ASP A 98 6.34 0.38 -7.04
N THR A 99 6.74 1.45 -6.35
CA THR A 99 6.73 2.83 -6.85
C THR A 99 7.67 3.02 -8.03
N GLU A 100 8.81 2.35 -8.07
CA GLU A 100 9.73 2.44 -9.20
C GLU A 100 9.18 1.70 -10.44
N LYS A 101 8.65 0.47 -10.28
CA LYS A 101 8.19 -0.35 -11.41
C LYS A 101 6.86 0.12 -11.99
N ASP A 102 5.91 0.48 -11.14
CA ASP A 102 4.52 0.75 -11.53
C ASP A 102 4.16 2.24 -11.44
N GLY A 103 5.00 3.07 -10.82
CA GLY A 103 4.81 4.52 -10.73
C GLY A 103 5.81 5.32 -11.57
N HIS A 104 7.10 5.25 -11.25
CA HIS A 104 8.11 6.10 -11.84
C HIS A 104 8.39 5.76 -13.30
N ARG A 105 8.62 4.47 -13.60
CA ARG A 105 8.79 3.98 -14.98
C ARG A 105 7.60 4.34 -15.86
N ILE A 106 6.38 4.16 -15.35
CA ILE A 106 5.15 4.54 -16.05
C ILE A 106 5.13 6.04 -16.33
N SER A 107 5.37 6.90 -15.33
CA SER A 107 5.31 8.35 -15.54
C SER A 107 6.48 8.92 -16.36
N PHE A 108 7.62 8.19 -16.47
CA PHE A 108 8.64 8.45 -17.49
C PHE A 108 8.09 8.16 -18.89
N ASN A 109 7.54 6.95 -19.12
CA ASN A 109 6.99 6.55 -20.42
C ASN A 109 5.84 7.45 -20.88
N ASP A 110 4.93 7.81 -19.97
CA ASP A 110 3.85 8.77 -20.25
C ASP A 110 4.42 10.13 -20.67
N THR A 111 5.48 10.60 -20.01
CA THR A 111 6.16 11.85 -20.40
C THR A 111 6.82 11.74 -21.77
N PHE A 112 7.48 10.62 -22.07
CA PHE A 112 8.11 10.41 -23.38
C PHE A 112 7.08 10.31 -24.51
N ASN A 113 5.90 9.74 -24.22
CA ASN A 113 4.77 9.63 -25.13
C ASN A 113 4.08 11.00 -25.34
N GLU A 114 3.77 11.75 -24.29
CA GLU A 114 3.24 13.13 -24.38
C GLU A 114 4.17 14.08 -25.18
N ARG A 115 5.47 13.78 -25.20
CA ARG A 115 6.48 14.55 -25.94
C ARG A 115 6.82 13.94 -27.30
N GLU A 116 6.21 12.82 -27.66
CA GLU A 116 6.39 12.08 -28.92
C GLU A 116 7.88 11.81 -29.21
N LEU A 117 8.62 11.31 -28.21
CA LEU A 117 10.07 11.07 -28.32
C LEU A 117 10.44 9.72 -28.94
N GLY A 118 9.46 8.83 -29.16
CA GLY A 118 9.70 7.47 -29.67
C GLY A 118 10.43 6.55 -28.67
N VAL A 119 10.39 6.88 -27.38
CA VAL A 119 11.15 6.22 -26.31
C VAL A 119 10.19 5.56 -25.33
N SER A 120 10.50 4.32 -24.93
CA SER A 120 9.82 3.60 -23.86
C SER A 120 10.85 2.79 -23.08
N TRP A 121 10.68 2.75 -21.76
CA TRP A 121 11.46 1.92 -20.84
C TRP A 121 10.57 0.79 -20.32
N ASP A 122 10.87 -0.43 -20.75
CA ASP A 122 10.32 -1.65 -20.14
C ASP A 122 10.89 -1.87 -18.73
N VAL A 123 10.47 -2.94 -18.06
CA VAL A 123 10.87 -3.24 -16.67
C VAL A 123 12.38 -3.48 -16.58
N ASP A 124 12.93 -4.33 -17.45
CA ASP A 124 14.33 -4.76 -17.40
C ASP A 124 15.28 -3.59 -17.71
N LEU A 125 14.99 -2.81 -18.75
CA LEU A 125 15.75 -1.60 -19.09
C LEU A 125 15.66 -0.56 -17.97
N TYR A 126 14.51 -0.40 -17.32
CA TYR A 126 14.39 0.52 -16.20
C TYR A 126 15.20 0.04 -14.97
N GLY A 127 15.24 -1.26 -14.71
CA GLY A 127 16.09 -1.87 -13.67
C GLY A 127 17.58 -1.59 -13.91
N GLU A 128 18.07 -1.74 -15.14
CA GLU A 128 19.44 -1.34 -15.49
C GLU A 128 19.68 0.16 -15.32
N LEU A 129 18.69 0.99 -15.69
CA LEU A 129 18.76 2.44 -15.56
C LEU A 129 18.66 2.94 -14.11
N LEU A 130 18.08 2.17 -13.17
CA LEU A 130 18.02 2.52 -11.75
C LEU A 130 19.40 2.59 -11.08
N LYS A 131 20.36 1.79 -11.58
CA LYS A 131 21.77 1.82 -11.17
C LYS A 131 22.43 3.19 -11.42
N ILE A 132 21.82 4.02 -12.27
CA ILE A 132 22.16 5.43 -12.44
C ILE A 132 21.27 6.26 -11.51
N GLY A 133 21.87 6.83 -10.47
CA GLY A 133 21.16 7.67 -9.49
C GLY A 133 20.63 8.97 -10.11
N GLY A 134 19.40 9.33 -9.75
CA GLY A 134 18.76 10.58 -10.19
C GLY A 134 18.04 10.49 -11.55
N GLY A 135 16.81 10.99 -11.61
CA GLY A 135 15.95 10.84 -12.79
C GLY A 135 16.40 11.66 -14.02
N LYS A 136 17.08 12.80 -13.83
CA LYS A 136 17.60 13.63 -14.93
C LYS A 136 18.86 13.02 -15.50
N GLU A 137 19.71 12.57 -14.60
CA GLU A 137 21.00 11.93 -14.84
C GLU A 137 20.79 10.61 -15.60
N ARG A 138 19.80 9.83 -15.20
CA ARG A 138 19.30 8.63 -15.90
C ARG A 138 18.86 8.90 -17.34
N MET A 139 17.98 9.88 -17.58
CA MET A 139 17.56 10.27 -18.93
C MET A 139 18.75 10.75 -19.78
N THR A 140 19.63 11.56 -19.20
CA THR A 140 20.82 12.09 -19.87
C THR A 140 21.78 10.98 -20.29
N ALA A 141 22.06 10.04 -19.39
CA ALA A 141 22.91 8.88 -19.66
C ALA A 141 22.29 7.94 -20.70
N TYR A 142 20.97 7.72 -20.64
CA TYR A 142 20.24 6.95 -21.65
C TYR A 142 20.39 7.58 -23.04
N PHE A 143 20.02 8.85 -23.23
CA PHE A 143 20.12 9.52 -24.54
C PHE A 143 21.56 9.70 -25.04
N ASN A 144 22.54 9.86 -24.14
CA ASN A 144 23.95 9.83 -24.52
C ASN A 144 24.40 8.46 -25.05
N LYS A 145 23.80 7.36 -24.59
CA LYS A 145 24.11 5.99 -25.02
C LYS A 145 23.32 5.55 -26.26
N THR A 146 22.03 5.88 -26.35
CA THR A 146 21.13 5.41 -27.42
C THR A 146 20.96 6.38 -28.57
N GLY A 147 21.45 7.62 -28.43
CA GLY A 147 21.11 8.75 -29.29
C GLY A 147 20.01 9.61 -28.67
N TRP A 148 20.10 10.91 -28.91
CA TRP A 148 19.10 11.89 -28.47
C TRP A 148 17.91 11.92 -29.45
N PRO A 149 16.66 12.05 -28.97
CA PRO A 149 15.48 12.15 -29.82
C PRO A 149 15.58 13.32 -30.82
N GLU A 150 14.97 13.20 -32.00
CA GLU A 150 15.01 14.25 -33.04
C GLU A 150 14.47 15.60 -32.57
N LYS A 151 13.49 15.58 -31.64
CA LYS A 151 12.89 16.77 -31.03
C LYS A 151 13.74 17.40 -29.92
N ALA A 152 14.85 16.77 -29.52
CA ALA A 152 15.74 17.31 -28.51
C ALA A 152 16.65 18.39 -29.11
N PRO A 153 17.00 19.43 -28.33
CA PRO A 153 17.89 20.48 -28.78
C PRO A 153 19.33 19.99 -29.00
N LYS A 154 20.14 20.82 -29.67
CA LYS A 154 21.50 20.46 -30.09
C LYS A 154 22.60 20.97 -29.16
N SER A 155 22.43 22.12 -28.50
CA SER A 155 23.39 22.65 -27.53
C SER A 155 23.30 21.92 -26.18
N GLU A 156 24.37 21.95 -25.39
CA GLU A 156 24.41 21.24 -24.10
C GLU A 156 23.53 21.94 -23.05
N GLU A 157 23.47 23.27 -23.11
CA GLU A 157 22.67 24.14 -22.24
C GLU A 157 21.18 23.90 -22.44
N GLU A 158 20.71 23.92 -23.69
CA GLU A 158 19.31 23.62 -24.01
C GLU A 158 18.95 22.17 -23.68
N ARG A 159 19.89 21.21 -23.83
CA ARG A 159 19.68 19.81 -23.43
C ARG A 159 19.48 19.67 -21.93
N LYS A 160 20.23 20.41 -21.11
CA LYS A 160 20.04 20.44 -19.64
C LYS A 160 18.65 20.93 -19.26
N GLU A 161 18.17 22.01 -19.87
CA GLU A 161 16.80 22.50 -19.64
C GLU A 161 15.73 21.55 -20.19
N PHE A 162 15.94 20.97 -21.37
CA PHE A 162 15.04 19.95 -21.93
C PHE A 162 14.86 18.77 -20.96
N ILE A 163 15.96 18.20 -20.46
CA ILE A 163 15.96 17.14 -19.44
C ILE A 163 15.25 17.59 -18.14
N ALA A 164 15.50 18.81 -17.67
CA ALA A 164 14.82 19.36 -16.50
C ALA A 164 13.29 19.48 -16.72
N SER A 165 12.87 19.90 -17.91
CA SER A 165 11.45 20.01 -18.30
C SER A 165 10.75 18.65 -18.39
N LEU A 166 11.44 17.62 -18.91
CA LEU A 166 10.94 16.23 -18.90
C LEU A 166 10.81 15.72 -17.48
N HIS A 167 11.84 15.91 -16.64
CA HIS A 167 11.81 15.45 -15.26
C HIS A 167 10.69 16.12 -14.45
N ARG A 168 10.50 17.44 -14.62
CA ARG A 168 9.39 18.17 -14.00
C ARG A 168 8.04 17.57 -14.43
N ARG A 169 7.83 17.33 -15.73
CA ARG A 169 6.58 16.72 -16.22
C ARG A 169 6.37 15.30 -15.68
N LYS A 170 7.43 14.48 -15.65
CA LYS A 170 7.44 13.14 -15.06
C LYS A 170 7.05 13.16 -13.57
N THR A 171 7.47 14.19 -12.84
CA THR A 171 7.08 14.39 -11.43
C THR A 171 5.61 14.80 -11.29
N GLU A 172 5.12 15.73 -12.12
CA GLU A 172 3.70 16.11 -12.17
C GLU A 172 2.80 14.89 -12.45
N LEU A 173 3.16 14.08 -13.46
CA LEU A 173 2.41 12.86 -13.83
C LEU A 173 2.47 11.79 -12.73
N PHE A 174 3.62 11.61 -12.06
CA PHE A 174 3.73 10.68 -10.93
C PHE A 174 2.76 11.03 -9.78
N MET A 175 2.70 12.32 -9.41
CA MET A 175 1.74 12.76 -8.39
C MET A 175 0.29 12.55 -8.86
N ALA A 176 -0.01 12.81 -10.13
CA ALA A 176 -1.34 12.58 -10.69
C ALA A 176 -1.73 11.08 -10.72
N LEU A 177 -0.79 10.14 -10.89
CA LEU A 177 -1.07 8.69 -10.77
C LEU A 177 -1.51 8.32 -9.36
N ILE A 178 -0.85 8.88 -8.33
CA ILE A 178 -1.19 8.66 -6.92
C ILE A 178 -2.55 9.28 -6.59
N GLU A 179 -2.76 10.56 -6.93
CA GLU A 179 -4.01 11.30 -6.66
C GLU A 179 -5.23 10.64 -7.32
N LYS A 180 -5.06 10.11 -8.55
CA LYS A 180 -6.11 9.37 -9.28
C LYS A 180 -6.24 7.90 -8.88
N LYS A 181 -5.43 7.40 -7.93
CA LYS A 181 -5.40 6.00 -7.47
C LYS A 181 -5.14 4.98 -8.58
N LEU A 182 -4.32 5.35 -9.57
CA LEU A 182 -3.92 4.48 -10.69
C LEU A 182 -2.70 3.62 -10.34
N LEU A 183 -2.07 3.88 -9.19
CA LEU A 183 -0.92 3.16 -8.68
C LEU A 183 -1.39 2.16 -7.61
N PRO A 184 -1.27 0.83 -7.82
CA PRO A 184 -1.79 -0.16 -6.89
C PRO A 184 -0.95 -0.27 -5.61
N LEU A 185 -1.62 -0.56 -4.49
CA LEU A 185 -0.94 -1.09 -3.31
C LEU A 185 -0.42 -2.50 -3.60
N ARG A 186 0.69 -2.90 -2.97
CA ARG A 186 1.17 -4.29 -3.06
C ARG A 186 0.21 -5.25 -2.35
N PRO A 187 0.09 -6.51 -2.82
CA PRO A 187 -0.81 -7.50 -2.22
C PRO A 187 -0.55 -7.66 -0.71
N GLY A 188 -1.63 -7.67 0.07
CA GLY A 188 -1.63 -7.83 1.53
C GLY A 188 -1.35 -6.57 2.35
N VAL A 189 -0.94 -5.44 1.74
CA VAL A 189 -0.59 -4.20 2.48
C VAL A 189 -1.78 -3.63 3.25
N ALA A 190 -2.91 -3.41 2.59
CA ALA A 190 -4.10 -2.86 3.24
C ALA A 190 -4.63 -3.82 4.32
N LYS A 191 -4.67 -5.11 4.02
CA LYS A 191 -5.05 -6.21 4.94
C LYS A 191 -4.20 -6.20 6.22
N LEU A 192 -2.87 -6.16 6.11
CA LEU A 192 -1.97 -6.21 7.27
C LEU A 192 -2.08 -4.94 8.13
N ILE A 193 -2.26 -3.77 7.49
CA ILE A 193 -2.53 -2.51 8.19
C ILE A 193 -3.86 -2.57 8.94
N ASP A 194 -4.92 -3.10 8.33
CA ASP A 194 -6.23 -3.24 8.99
C ASP A 194 -6.19 -4.24 10.15
N GLN A 195 -5.47 -5.36 10.00
CA GLN A 195 -5.22 -6.31 11.08
C GLN A 195 -4.50 -5.62 12.26
N ALA A 196 -3.48 -4.81 11.98
CA ALA A 196 -2.69 -4.10 12.99
C ALA A 196 -3.55 -3.07 13.74
N LEU A 197 -4.18 -2.16 13.01
CA LEU A 197 -5.05 -1.12 13.57
C LEU A 197 -6.24 -1.73 14.35
N GLY A 198 -6.84 -2.79 13.83
CA GLY A 198 -7.95 -3.51 14.47
C GLY A 198 -7.57 -4.23 15.77
N LYS A 199 -6.28 -4.56 16.00
CA LYS A 199 -5.77 -5.12 17.26
C LYS A 199 -5.03 -4.10 18.13
N GLY A 200 -5.09 -2.80 17.80
CA GLY A 200 -4.44 -1.73 18.55
C GLY A 200 -2.91 -1.65 18.38
N VAL A 201 -2.35 -2.36 17.40
CA VAL A 201 -0.93 -2.25 17.02
C VAL A 201 -0.71 -0.94 16.29
N LYS A 202 0.31 -0.17 16.70
CA LYS A 202 0.61 1.13 16.09
C LYS A 202 1.17 0.92 14.68
N VAL A 203 0.84 1.81 13.74
CA VAL A 203 1.36 1.73 12.36
C VAL A 203 2.08 3.02 12.01
N ALA A 204 3.25 2.90 11.38
CA ALA A 204 3.96 4.03 10.79
C ALA A 204 4.62 3.66 9.45
N VAL A 205 4.92 4.70 8.66
CA VAL A 205 5.66 4.61 7.41
C VAL A 205 6.98 5.36 7.57
N CYS A 206 8.10 4.73 7.20
CA CYS A 206 9.47 5.18 7.44
C CYS A 206 10.28 5.12 6.14
N SER A 207 10.37 6.23 5.41
CA SER A 207 10.93 6.26 4.04
C SER A 207 11.99 7.35 3.84
N THR A 208 12.93 7.11 2.92
CA THR A 208 13.94 8.10 2.49
C THR A 208 13.39 9.08 1.44
N SER A 209 12.24 8.76 0.83
CA SER A 209 11.52 9.60 -0.13
C SER A 209 10.93 10.85 0.51
N ASN A 210 10.64 11.85 -0.32
CA ASN A 210 10.09 13.13 0.12
C ASN A 210 8.69 12.97 0.77
N GLU A 211 8.45 13.72 1.85
CA GLU A 211 7.21 13.65 2.64
C GLU A 211 5.93 13.86 1.81
N LYS A 212 5.96 14.71 0.79
CA LYS A 212 4.79 14.98 -0.06
C LYS A 212 4.35 13.73 -0.84
N ALA A 213 5.30 12.98 -1.42
CA ALA A 213 4.99 11.74 -2.13
C ALA A 213 4.48 10.64 -1.19
N VAL A 214 5.16 10.43 -0.05
CA VAL A 214 4.75 9.44 0.96
C VAL A 214 3.37 9.76 1.52
N SER A 215 3.11 11.03 1.86
CA SER A 215 1.80 11.48 2.36
C SER A 215 0.70 11.33 1.33
N ALA A 216 0.99 11.55 0.04
CA ALA A 216 0.03 11.30 -1.03
C ALA A 216 -0.28 9.79 -1.17
N ILE A 217 0.74 8.92 -1.16
CA ILE A 217 0.56 7.47 -1.21
C ILE A 217 -0.33 6.99 -0.05
N VAL A 218 -0.02 7.40 1.18
CA VAL A 218 -0.81 7.03 2.37
C VAL A 218 -2.23 7.62 2.31
N SER A 219 -2.41 8.88 1.93
CA SER A 219 -3.74 9.52 1.94
C SER A 219 -4.65 9.04 0.82
N PHE A 220 -4.15 8.90 -0.40
CA PHE A 220 -4.96 8.55 -1.58
C PHE A 220 -5.13 7.04 -1.74
N LEU A 221 -4.07 6.24 -1.56
CA LEU A 221 -4.07 4.81 -1.86
C LEU A 221 -4.53 3.96 -0.67
N LEU A 222 -4.02 4.22 0.55
CA LEU A 222 -4.55 3.58 1.77
C LEU A 222 -5.86 4.21 2.25
N GLY A 223 -6.13 5.47 1.88
CA GLY A 223 -7.36 6.18 2.17
C GLY A 223 -7.36 6.93 3.52
N PRO A 224 -8.30 7.89 3.68
CA PRO A 224 -8.27 8.85 4.79
C PRO A 224 -8.30 8.16 6.17
N GLU A 225 -9.20 7.19 6.36
CA GLU A 225 -9.40 6.52 7.66
C GLU A 225 -8.16 5.77 8.16
N ARG A 226 -7.34 5.23 7.24
CA ARG A 226 -6.05 4.63 7.59
C ARG A 226 -5.00 5.72 7.81
N SER A 227 -4.96 6.73 6.94
CA SER A 227 -3.97 7.82 7.01
C SER A 227 -3.99 8.59 8.33
N GLU A 228 -5.16 8.81 8.93
CA GLU A 228 -5.29 9.48 10.23
C GLU A 228 -4.64 8.70 11.39
N LYS A 229 -4.56 7.38 11.24
CA LYS A 229 -4.05 6.43 12.25
C LYS A 229 -2.58 6.05 12.01
N ILE A 230 -2.01 6.41 10.86
CA ILE A 230 -0.63 6.10 10.45
C ILE A 230 0.27 7.31 10.72
N LYS A 231 1.42 7.11 11.37
CA LYS A 231 2.46 8.15 11.47
C LYS A 231 3.43 8.07 10.30
N ILE A 232 3.81 9.21 9.73
CA ILE A 232 4.74 9.29 8.60
C ILE A 232 6.06 9.89 9.09
N PHE A 233 7.15 9.22 8.75
CA PHE A 233 8.53 9.68 8.92
C PHE A 233 9.18 9.59 7.54
N ALA A 234 9.53 10.73 6.95
CA ALA A 234 9.93 10.80 5.56
C ALA A 234 11.03 11.85 5.31
N GLY A 235 11.81 11.64 4.23
CA GLY A 235 12.74 12.62 3.69
C GLY A 235 13.84 13.02 4.66
N ASP A 236 13.88 14.31 4.99
CA ASP A 236 14.95 14.95 5.77
C ASP A 236 14.55 15.18 7.24
N VAL A 237 13.51 14.49 7.72
CA VAL A 237 13.14 14.44 9.16
C VAL A 237 14.25 13.86 10.04
N VAL A 238 15.22 13.15 9.42
CA VAL A 238 16.48 12.73 10.01
C VAL A 238 17.66 13.16 9.13
N PRO A 239 18.83 13.52 9.72
CA PRO A 239 19.97 14.03 8.96
C PRO A 239 20.74 12.94 8.21
N ARG A 240 20.57 11.66 8.57
CA ARG A 240 21.20 10.51 7.93
C ARG A 240 20.11 9.52 7.52
N LYS A 241 20.16 9.09 6.25
CA LYS A 241 19.18 8.21 5.63
C LYS A 241 19.62 6.74 5.76
N LYS A 242 18.72 5.80 5.46
CA LYS A 242 19.03 4.35 5.39
C LYS A 242 20.34 4.17 4.57
N PRO A 243 21.34 3.39 5.05
CA PRO A 243 21.26 2.36 6.08
C PRO A 243 21.41 2.85 7.53
N ASP A 244 21.47 4.16 7.80
CA ASP A 244 21.45 4.66 9.18
C ASP A 244 20.08 4.40 9.86
N PRO A 245 20.06 3.89 11.11
CA PRO A 245 18.82 3.54 11.82
C PRO A 245 18.00 4.74 12.34
N ALA A 246 18.44 5.98 12.11
CA ALA A 246 17.82 7.18 12.69
C ALA A 246 16.31 7.27 12.42
N ILE A 247 15.83 6.90 11.22
CA ILE A 247 14.41 7.03 10.87
C ILE A 247 13.52 6.04 11.65
N TYR A 248 13.98 4.80 11.83
CA TYR A 248 13.28 3.80 12.64
C TYR A 248 13.39 4.09 14.14
N THR A 249 14.56 4.55 14.59
CA THR A 249 14.77 5.02 15.98
C THR A 249 13.84 6.19 16.31
N LEU A 250 13.68 7.15 15.39
CA LEU A 250 12.75 8.26 15.52
C LEU A 250 11.30 7.77 15.56
N ALA A 251 10.93 6.82 14.71
CA ALA A 251 9.58 6.26 14.67
C ALA A 251 9.22 5.56 15.99
N ALA A 252 10.06 4.64 16.49
CA ALA A 252 9.82 3.95 17.76
C ALA A 252 9.75 4.92 18.94
N LYS A 253 10.67 5.91 19.00
CA LYS A 253 10.64 6.97 20.03
C LYS A 253 9.35 7.79 19.99
N THR A 254 8.92 8.22 18.80
CA THR A 254 7.71 9.05 18.60
C THR A 254 6.44 8.26 18.90
N LEU A 255 6.41 6.97 18.57
CA LEU A 255 5.31 6.07 18.90
C LEU A 255 5.31 5.65 20.38
N GLY A 256 6.41 5.82 21.11
CA GLY A 256 6.55 5.37 22.50
C GLY A 256 6.48 3.84 22.61
N VAL A 257 7.34 3.15 21.86
CA VAL A 257 7.46 1.68 21.84
C VAL A 257 8.93 1.25 21.92
N ASP A 258 9.17 0.04 22.41
CA ASP A 258 10.50 -0.58 22.42
C ASP A 258 10.84 -1.05 20.99
N PRO A 259 12.03 -0.73 20.43
CA PRO A 259 12.44 -1.25 19.13
C PRO A 259 12.42 -2.79 19.06
N SER A 260 12.71 -3.49 20.16
CA SER A 260 12.69 -4.95 20.22
C SER A 260 11.27 -5.55 20.20
N SER A 261 10.22 -4.74 20.34
CA SER A 261 8.82 -5.13 20.12
C SER A 261 8.22 -4.59 18.82
N CYS A 262 9.06 -4.03 17.93
CA CYS A 262 8.67 -3.55 16.60
C CYS A 262 9.02 -4.56 15.50
N VAL A 263 8.15 -4.66 14.50
CA VAL A 263 8.43 -5.36 13.24
C VAL A 263 8.42 -4.36 12.10
N VAL A 264 9.51 -4.35 11.33
CA VAL A 264 9.66 -3.57 10.11
C VAL A 264 9.27 -4.43 8.91
N VAL A 265 8.54 -3.86 7.95
CA VAL A 265 8.37 -4.42 6.60
C VAL A 265 9.17 -3.56 5.62
N GLU A 266 10.09 -4.20 4.92
CA GLU A 266 11.10 -3.58 4.04
C GLU A 266 11.16 -4.29 2.69
N ASP A 267 11.82 -3.71 1.69
CA ASP A 267 12.08 -4.38 0.41
C ASP A 267 13.58 -4.42 0.03
N SER A 268 14.42 -3.59 0.65
CA SER A 268 15.81 -3.37 0.24
C SER A 268 16.82 -3.82 1.31
N ALA A 269 18.01 -4.24 0.89
CA ALA A 269 19.09 -4.61 1.80
C ALA A 269 19.60 -3.41 2.62
N ILE A 270 19.58 -2.21 2.02
CA ILE A 270 19.90 -0.95 2.70
C ILE A 270 18.88 -0.63 3.80
N GLY A 271 17.60 -0.85 3.53
CA GLY A 271 16.54 -0.60 4.50
C GLY A 271 16.44 -1.67 5.59
N LEU A 272 16.63 -2.94 5.22
CA LEU A 272 16.90 -4.04 6.14
C LEU A 272 18.05 -3.68 7.11
N ALA A 273 19.19 -3.22 6.59
CA ALA A 273 20.33 -2.82 7.43
C ALA A 273 19.96 -1.72 8.44
N ALA A 274 19.18 -0.71 8.03
CA ALA A 274 18.67 0.32 8.94
C ALA A 274 17.71 -0.24 10.01
N ALA A 275 16.83 -1.18 9.64
CA ALA A 275 15.91 -1.84 10.57
C ALA A 275 16.65 -2.70 11.60
N LYS A 276 17.64 -3.49 11.16
CA LYS A 276 18.47 -4.32 12.06
C LYS A 276 19.34 -3.44 12.97
N ALA A 277 19.93 -2.36 12.45
CA ALA A 277 20.71 -1.40 13.23
C ALA A 277 19.86 -0.63 14.26
N ALA A 278 18.55 -0.51 14.04
CA ALA A 278 17.60 0.05 15.01
C ALA A 278 17.19 -0.96 16.11
N GLY A 279 17.69 -2.20 16.07
CA GLY A 279 17.36 -3.25 17.04
C GLY A 279 16.02 -3.93 16.80
N MET A 280 15.45 -3.81 15.59
CA MET A 280 14.10 -4.29 15.27
C MET A 280 14.10 -5.65 14.56
N LYS A 281 12.96 -6.33 14.59
CA LYS A 281 12.66 -7.43 13.66
C LYS A 281 12.32 -6.86 12.29
N CYS A 282 12.74 -7.54 11.23
CA CYS A 282 12.55 -7.08 9.85
C CYS A 282 12.12 -8.24 8.95
N ILE A 283 10.95 -8.08 8.32
CA ILE A 283 10.46 -8.91 7.23
C ILE A 283 10.76 -8.17 5.93
N VAL A 284 11.40 -8.86 4.99
CA VAL A 284 11.60 -8.35 3.63
C VAL A 284 10.49 -8.87 2.72
N THR A 285 9.86 -7.98 1.99
CA THR A 285 8.96 -8.27 0.86
C THR A 285 9.61 -7.74 -0.42
N LYS A 286 10.30 -8.62 -1.17
CA LYS A 286 11.05 -8.25 -2.38
C LYS A 286 10.21 -7.39 -3.34
N SER A 287 10.76 -6.30 -3.88
CA SER A 287 10.09 -5.48 -4.91
C SER A 287 10.63 -5.79 -6.30
N GLY A 288 10.06 -5.17 -7.34
CA GLY A 288 10.44 -5.39 -8.73
C GLY A 288 11.91 -5.15 -9.07
N TYR A 289 12.69 -4.48 -8.22
CA TYR A 289 14.12 -4.19 -8.46
C TYR A 289 15.06 -4.58 -7.33
N THR A 290 14.56 -5.14 -6.22
CA THR A 290 15.39 -5.58 -5.08
C THR A 290 15.48 -7.10 -4.94
N ALA A 291 14.82 -7.87 -5.81
CA ALA A 291 14.67 -9.32 -5.65
C ALA A 291 15.98 -10.12 -5.55
N ASP A 292 17.07 -9.59 -6.14
CA ASP A 292 18.42 -10.16 -6.17
C ASP A 292 19.38 -9.55 -5.13
N GLU A 293 18.91 -8.68 -4.24
CA GLU A 293 19.72 -8.12 -3.15
C GLU A 293 19.99 -9.13 -2.02
N ASP A 294 21.00 -8.84 -1.19
CA ASP A 294 21.37 -9.68 -0.05
C ASP A 294 20.48 -9.43 1.17
N PHE A 295 19.65 -10.42 1.50
CA PHE A 295 18.73 -10.39 2.64
C PHE A 295 19.13 -11.35 3.77
N LEU A 296 20.39 -11.80 3.86
CA LEU A 296 20.88 -12.76 4.86
C LEU A 296 20.59 -12.36 6.33
N ASN A 297 20.41 -11.07 6.62
CA ASN A 297 20.14 -10.55 7.96
C ASN A 297 18.64 -10.31 8.27
N ALA A 298 17.73 -10.64 7.34
CA ALA A 298 16.29 -10.55 7.56
C ALA A 298 15.79 -11.65 8.50
N ASP A 299 14.75 -11.37 9.28
CA ASP A 299 14.11 -12.37 10.13
C ASP A 299 13.10 -13.24 9.34
N ALA A 300 12.61 -12.73 8.21
CA ALA A 300 11.88 -13.49 7.19
C ALA A 300 11.98 -12.77 5.82
N VAL A 301 11.87 -13.51 4.72
CA VAL A 301 11.87 -12.97 3.35
C VAL A 301 10.73 -13.61 2.56
N PHE A 302 9.93 -12.79 1.89
CA PHE A 302 8.82 -13.18 1.02
C PHE A 302 8.84 -12.36 -0.27
N ASP A 303 8.10 -12.81 -1.29
CA ASP A 303 7.89 -12.03 -2.51
C ASP A 303 6.84 -10.92 -2.32
N CYS A 304 5.85 -11.11 -1.43
CA CYS A 304 4.89 -10.08 -1.01
C CYS A 304 4.27 -10.43 0.36
N ILE A 305 3.31 -9.62 0.85
CA ILE A 305 2.52 -9.94 2.04
C ILE A 305 1.38 -10.92 1.69
N GLY A 306 0.75 -10.69 0.54
CA GLY A 306 -0.30 -11.55 -0.03
C GLY A 306 -1.69 -11.33 0.58
N ASP A 307 -2.71 -11.60 -0.21
CA ASP A 307 -4.12 -11.60 0.21
C ASP A 307 -4.70 -13.02 0.03
N PRO A 308 -5.66 -13.47 0.85
CA PRO A 308 -6.26 -14.79 0.69
C PRO A 308 -6.84 -15.04 -0.72
N PRO A 309 -6.59 -16.21 -1.35
CA PRO A 309 -6.01 -17.42 -0.75
C PRO A 309 -4.48 -17.51 -0.79
N GLU A 310 -3.78 -16.53 -1.37
CA GLU A 310 -2.32 -16.52 -1.58
C GLU A 310 -1.60 -15.64 -0.53
N GLU A 311 -2.02 -15.76 0.73
CA GLU A 311 -1.43 -15.04 1.87
C GLU A 311 -0.05 -15.63 2.21
N CYS A 312 1.01 -14.81 2.16
CA CYS A 312 2.36 -15.22 2.56
C CYS A 312 2.56 -15.07 4.07
N PHE A 313 2.08 -13.96 4.65
CA PHE A 313 2.07 -13.76 6.11
C PHE A 313 0.98 -12.77 6.57
N ASP A 314 0.72 -12.82 7.87
CA ASP A 314 -0.28 -12.01 8.57
C ASP A 314 0.31 -11.35 9.84
N LEU A 315 -0.51 -10.62 10.58
CA LEU A 315 -0.10 -10.01 11.84
C LEU A 315 0.30 -11.04 12.94
N ALA A 316 -0.28 -12.24 12.95
CA ALA A 316 0.09 -13.27 13.92
C ALA A 316 1.52 -13.78 13.65
N PHE A 317 1.91 -13.96 12.38
CA PHE A 317 3.28 -14.26 12.00
C PHE A 317 4.26 -13.16 12.45
N CYS A 318 3.94 -11.88 12.23
CA CYS A 318 4.75 -10.76 12.75
C CYS A 318 4.96 -10.86 14.27
N GLY A 319 3.95 -11.30 15.01
CA GLY A 319 4.06 -11.56 16.44
C GLY A 319 5.02 -12.70 16.79
N SER A 320 4.91 -13.83 16.08
CA SER A 320 5.78 -15.00 16.30
C SER A 320 7.28 -14.71 16.11
N LEU A 321 7.65 -13.74 15.25
CA LEU A 321 9.05 -13.32 15.06
C LEU A 321 9.65 -12.61 16.28
N LEU A 322 8.81 -12.10 17.19
CA LEU A 322 9.24 -11.45 18.44
C LEU A 322 9.46 -12.47 19.57
N GLU A 323 8.95 -13.69 19.43
CA GLU A 323 9.17 -14.78 20.38
C GLU A 323 10.64 -15.22 20.29
N LYS A 324 11.40 -14.97 21.36
CA LYS A 324 12.85 -15.18 21.36
C LYS A 324 13.21 -16.67 21.31
N GLN A 325 13.74 -17.10 20.18
CA GLN A 325 14.54 -18.33 20.10
C GLN A 325 15.89 -18.10 20.78
N TYR A 326 15.96 -18.38 22.08
CA TYR A 326 17.25 -18.53 22.76
C TYR A 326 17.83 -19.89 22.37
N VAL A 327 19.01 -19.88 21.75
CA VAL A 327 19.86 -21.08 21.69
C VAL A 327 20.50 -21.22 23.08
N SER A 328 20.17 -22.29 23.78
CA SER A 328 20.68 -22.66 25.10
C SER A 328 22.09 -23.21 25.06
#